data_AF-A0A944I5L9-F1
#
_entry.id   AF-A0A944I5L9-F1
#
_cell.length_a   1.000
_cell.length_b   1.000
_cell.length_c   1.000
_cell.angle_alpha   90.00
_cell.angle_beta   90.00
_cell.angle_gamma   90.00
#
_symmetry.space_group_name_H-M   'P 1'
#
loop_
_entity.id
_entity.type
_entity.pdbx_description
1 polymer ?
#
loop_
_entity_poly.entity_id
_entity_poly.type
_entity_poly.pdbx_seq_one_letter_code
_entity_poly.pdbx_strand_id
1 'polypeptide(L)'
;MTSKRDNPYTVPRGRSGPAISSTKIQPGSSDLSRATEVARFAKQDYLGSNFAAARYINPQTGKPVILVGDSGGPHSERLIGYPVLRHGQEKHIQTVYTEREPCQLSPKCDQWLDIHFKSKNPALEVEYANDYDQSDKSYARDKEHRDYMRDLKQRHQQQGHP
;
A
#
# COMPACT_ATOMS: atom_id res chain seq x y z
N MET A 1 12.85 -24.40 18.98
CA MET A 1 13.33 -23.15 18.34
C MET A 1 13.09 -23.26 16.85
N THR A 2 11.95 -22.77 16.34
CA THR A 2 11.70 -22.72 14.90
C THR A 2 12.55 -21.60 14.29
N SER A 3 13.46 -21.95 13.38
CA SER A 3 14.27 -20.96 12.66
C SER A 3 13.36 -19.94 11.97
N LYS A 4 13.72 -18.66 12.05
CA LYS A 4 13.20 -17.64 11.14
C LYS A 4 13.44 -18.17 9.73
N ARG A 5 12.40 -18.68 9.06
CA ARG A 5 12.48 -18.93 7.61
C ARG A 5 12.81 -17.57 6.99
N ASP A 6 13.95 -17.48 6.31
CA ASP A 6 14.33 -16.28 5.58
C ASP A 6 13.18 -15.90 4.65
N ASN A 7 12.66 -14.68 4.79
CA ASN A 7 11.63 -14.16 3.89
C ASN A 7 12.29 -13.99 2.51
N PRO A 8 11.92 -14.74 1.47
CA PRO A 8 12.61 -14.68 0.17
C PRO A 8 12.29 -13.40 -0.61
N TYR A 9 11.29 -12.63 -0.16
CA TYR A 9 10.80 -11.43 -0.85
C TYR A 9 11.41 -10.16 -0.22
N THR A 10 12.73 -10.10 -0.12
CA THR A 10 13.44 -8.89 0.34
C THR A 10 13.78 -7.96 -0.82
N VAL A 11 14.13 -6.72 -0.50
CA VAL A 11 14.92 -5.88 -1.39
C VAL A 11 16.40 -6.23 -1.15
N PRO A 12 17.19 -6.62 -2.17
CA PRO A 12 18.61 -6.90 -2.00
C PRO A 12 19.37 -5.74 -1.37
N ARG A 13 20.30 -6.05 -0.47
CA ARG A 13 21.17 -5.02 0.13
C ARG A 13 21.97 -4.33 -0.97
N GLY A 14 22.07 -3.01 -0.87
CA GLY A 14 22.81 -2.21 -1.85
C GLY A 14 22.13 -2.09 -3.22
N ARG A 15 20.85 -2.52 -3.37
CA ARG A 15 20.13 -2.32 -4.63
C ARG A 15 20.12 -0.84 -5.02
N SER A 16 20.76 -0.58 -6.15
CA SER A 16 20.58 0.55 -7.04
C SER A 16 19.70 0.09 -8.22
N GLY A 17 18.81 0.94 -8.71
CA GLY A 17 17.83 0.57 -9.73
C GLY A 17 16.58 1.45 -9.65
N PRO A 18 15.64 1.31 -10.61
CA PRO A 18 14.46 2.15 -10.66
C PRO A 18 13.61 1.94 -9.40
N ALA A 19 13.19 3.04 -8.79
CA ALA A 19 12.01 3.05 -7.95
C ALA A 19 10.78 2.89 -8.85
N ILE A 20 9.73 2.26 -8.33
CA ILE A 20 8.46 2.24 -9.07
C ILE A 20 7.95 3.68 -9.21
N SER A 21 7.55 4.07 -10.42
CA SER A 21 6.83 5.32 -10.59
C SER A 21 5.46 5.19 -9.95
N SER A 22 5.05 6.21 -9.20
CA SER A 22 3.73 6.25 -8.57
C SER A 22 3.05 7.60 -8.85
N THR A 23 1.72 7.60 -8.84
CA THR A 23 0.89 8.75 -9.19
C THR A 23 0.09 9.21 -7.99
N LYS A 24 0.21 10.50 -7.64
CA LYS A 24 -0.62 11.12 -6.59
C LYS A 24 -2.07 11.24 -7.08
N ILE A 25 -3.01 10.82 -6.25
CA ILE A 25 -4.45 10.95 -6.48
C ILE A 25 -5.12 11.62 -5.28
N GLN A 26 -6.33 12.16 -5.48
CA GLN A 26 -7.13 12.62 -4.36
C GLN A 26 -7.62 11.42 -3.50
N PRO A 27 -7.52 11.47 -2.17
CA PRO A 27 -8.13 10.44 -1.31
C PRO A 27 -9.62 10.26 -1.60
N GLY A 28 -10.10 9.02 -1.62
CA GLY A 28 -11.49 8.65 -1.91
C GLY A 28 -11.89 8.72 -3.40
N SER A 29 -11.00 9.18 -4.28
CA SER A 29 -11.32 9.34 -5.71
C SER A 29 -11.40 8.01 -6.48
N SER A 30 -10.62 6.99 -6.08
CA SER A 30 -10.63 5.66 -6.68
C SER A 30 -11.32 4.62 -5.79
N ASP A 31 -11.77 3.50 -6.39
CA ASP A 31 -12.34 2.38 -5.62
C ASP A 31 -11.35 1.80 -4.60
N LEU A 32 -10.05 1.79 -4.94
CA LEU A 32 -9.01 1.30 -4.04
C LEU A 32 -8.83 2.22 -2.84
N SER A 33 -8.84 3.54 -3.08
CA SER A 33 -8.78 4.52 -1.99
C SER A 33 -10.04 4.49 -1.12
N ARG A 34 -11.24 4.35 -1.72
CA ARG A 34 -12.46 4.16 -0.93
C ARG A 34 -12.43 2.86 -0.11
N ALA A 35 -11.87 1.78 -0.65
CA ALA A 35 -11.76 0.52 0.08
C ALA A 35 -10.87 0.64 1.34
N THR A 36 -9.84 1.49 1.33
CA THR A 36 -9.07 1.77 2.56
C THR A 36 -9.89 2.58 3.57
N GLU A 37 -10.69 3.55 3.12
CA GLU A 37 -11.61 4.30 4.00
C GLU A 37 -12.64 3.36 4.68
N VAL A 38 -13.22 2.43 3.93
CA VAL A 38 -14.13 1.39 4.46
C VAL A 38 -13.42 0.54 5.52
N ALA A 39 -12.19 0.10 5.25
CA ALA A 39 -11.43 -0.71 6.18
C ALA A 39 -11.04 0.07 7.45
N ARG A 40 -10.70 1.36 7.31
CA ARG A 40 -10.48 2.26 8.45
C ARG A 40 -11.71 2.45 9.29
N PHE A 41 -12.86 2.69 8.67
CA PHE A 41 -14.13 2.80 9.37
C PHE A 41 -14.44 1.53 10.17
N ALA A 42 -14.30 0.36 9.54
CA ALA A 42 -14.53 -0.92 10.21
C ALA A 42 -13.58 -1.15 11.40
N LYS A 43 -12.31 -0.71 11.28
CA LYS A 43 -11.29 -0.87 12.33
C LYS A 43 -11.28 0.26 13.36
N GLN A 44 -11.99 1.36 13.11
CA GLN A 44 -11.90 2.62 13.86
C GLN A 44 -10.45 3.12 14.00
N ASP A 45 -9.60 2.87 13.00
CA ASP A 45 -8.19 3.30 12.99
C ASP A 45 -8.02 4.55 12.13
N TYR A 46 -7.68 5.65 12.80
CA TYR A 46 -7.39 6.95 12.19
C TYR A 46 -6.06 7.54 12.69
N LEU A 47 -5.24 6.78 13.42
CA LEU A 47 -4.09 7.32 14.14
C LEU A 47 -2.81 6.49 13.99
N GLY A 48 -2.91 5.20 13.67
CA GLY A 48 -1.80 4.26 13.91
C GLY A 48 -1.15 3.70 12.66
N SER A 49 -1.93 3.20 11.72
CA SER A 49 -1.42 2.41 10.60
C SER A 49 -1.54 3.14 9.25
N ASN A 50 -0.75 2.72 8.28
CA ASN A 50 -0.98 3.02 6.86
C ASN A 50 -1.84 1.90 6.26
N PHE A 51 -2.80 2.23 5.40
CA PHE A 51 -3.53 1.24 4.63
C PHE A 51 -3.04 1.25 3.18
N ALA A 52 -3.12 0.08 2.55
CA ALA A 52 -2.93 -0.10 1.12
C ALA A 52 -4.02 -1.01 0.58
N ALA A 53 -4.33 -0.84 -0.70
CA ALA A 53 -5.24 -1.68 -1.42
C ALA A 53 -4.65 -2.11 -2.77
N ALA A 54 -5.06 -3.26 -3.28
CA ALA A 54 -4.68 -3.70 -4.62
C ALA A 54 -5.84 -4.29 -5.39
N ARG A 55 -5.91 -3.96 -6.69
CA ARG A 55 -6.82 -4.60 -7.64
C ARG A 55 -6.18 -5.90 -8.12
N TYR A 56 -6.69 -7.03 -7.63
CA TYR A 56 -6.26 -8.37 -8.00
C TYR A 56 -7.26 -9.01 -8.95
N ILE A 57 -6.80 -9.50 -10.10
CA ILE A 57 -7.64 -10.25 -11.03
C ILE A 57 -7.55 -11.74 -10.66
N ASN A 58 -8.64 -12.31 -10.16
CA ASN A 58 -8.65 -13.72 -9.80
C ASN A 58 -8.41 -14.57 -11.06
N PRO A 59 -7.32 -15.37 -11.12
CA PRO A 59 -6.96 -16.12 -12.33
C PRO A 59 -7.95 -17.25 -12.67
N GLN A 60 -8.72 -17.73 -11.70
CA GLN A 60 -9.70 -18.79 -11.91
C GLN A 60 -11.02 -18.26 -12.47
N THR A 61 -11.42 -17.05 -12.08
CA THR A 61 -12.74 -16.49 -12.44
C THR A 61 -12.66 -15.31 -13.41
N GLY A 62 -11.47 -14.73 -13.60
CA GLY A 62 -11.26 -13.48 -14.34
C GLY A 62 -11.83 -12.24 -13.66
N LYS A 63 -12.44 -12.37 -12.47
CA LYS A 63 -13.11 -11.25 -11.79
C LYS A 63 -12.14 -10.45 -10.92
N PRO A 64 -12.27 -9.11 -10.86
CA PRO A 64 -11.49 -8.29 -9.96
C PRO A 64 -11.92 -8.49 -8.50
N VAL A 65 -10.94 -8.49 -7.60
CA VAL A 65 -11.09 -8.47 -6.14
C VAL A 65 -10.20 -7.34 -5.62
N ILE A 66 -10.69 -6.60 -4.62
CA ILE A 66 -9.87 -5.62 -3.90
C ILE A 66 -9.29 -6.28 -2.67
N LEU A 67 -7.96 -6.34 -2.59
CA LEU A 67 -7.23 -6.74 -1.39
C LEU A 67 -6.95 -5.48 -0.59
N VAL A 68 -7.24 -5.46 0.72
CA VAL A 68 -6.93 -4.33 1.61
C VAL A 68 -6.09 -4.84 2.78
N GLY A 69 -5.05 -4.08 3.15
CA GLY A 69 -4.18 -4.43 4.26
C GLY A 69 -3.68 -3.18 5.01
N ASP A 70 -3.62 -3.28 6.33
CA ASP A 70 -3.03 -2.26 7.21
C ASP A 70 -1.60 -2.61 7.62
N SER A 71 -0.81 -1.62 8.00
CA SER A 71 0.58 -1.81 8.41
C SER A 71 0.76 -2.39 9.83
N GLY A 72 -0.13 -3.27 10.29
CA GLY A 72 -0.10 -3.90 11.64
C GLY A 72 1.08 -4.86 11.89
N GLY A 73 2.07 -4.90 11.00
CA GLY A 73 3.28 -5.72 11.08
C GLY A 73 4.29 -5.28 10.01
N PRO A 74 4.33 -5.95 8.83
CA PRO A 74 5.03 -5.39 7.67
C PRO A 74 4.32 -4.13 7.15
N HIS A 75 5.02 -3.32 6.34
CA HIS A 75 4.41 -2.19 5.62
C HIS A 75 3.20 -2.68 4.78
N SER A 76 2.16 -1.84 4.64
CA SER A 76 0.87 -2.27 4.10
C SER A 76 0.95 -2.84 2.69
N GLU A 77 1.84 -2.31 1.85
CA GLU A 77 2.13 -2.81 0.50
C GLU A 77 2.62 -4.26 0.53
N ARG A 78 3.47 -4.58 1.52
CA ARG A 78 4.00 -5.93 1.70
C ARG A 78 2.96 -6.87 2.28
N LEU A 79 2.08 -6.37 3.16
CA LEU A 79 1.00 -7.17 3.73
C LEU A 79 0.06 -7.70 2.62
N ILE A 80 -0.35 -6.83 1.70
CA ILE A 80 -1.22 -7.25 0.58
C ILE A 80 -0.46 -8.09 -0.46
N GLY A 81 0.84 -7.84 -0.64
CA GLY A 81 1.62 -8.52 -1.67
C GLY A 81 2.16 -9.90 -1.27
N TYR A 82 2.44 -10.17 0.02
CA TYR A 82 3.02 -11.46 0.42
C TYR A 82 2.14 -12.68 0.10
N PRO A 83 0.82 -12.67 0.35
CA PRO A 83 -0.04 -13.77 -0.07
C PRO A 83 0.06 -14.01 -1.59
N VAL A 84 0.01 -12.94 -2.39
CA VAL A 84 0.09 -13.01 -3.85
C VAL A 84 1.41 -13.64 -4.31
N LEU A 85 2.54 -13.18 -3.76
CA LEU A 85 3.87 -13.68 -4.09
C LEU A 85 4.08 -15.14 -3.67
N ARG A 86 3.55 -15.56 -2.52
CA ARG A 86 3.64 -16.96 -2.06
C ARG A 86 2.88 -17.92 -2.96
N HIS A 87 1.91 -17.43 -3.73
CA HIS A 87 1.15 -18.21 -4.69
C HIS A 87 1.60 -18.02 -6.15
N GLY A 88 2.66 -17.26 -6.40
CA GLY A 88 3.17 -16.98 -7.75
C GLY A 88 2.17 -16.23 -8.64
N GLN A 89 1.36 -15.35 -8.03
CA GLN A 89 0.26 -14.65 -8.69
C GLN A 89 0.53 -13.15 -8.91
N GLU A 90 1.77 -12.71 -8.80
CA GLU A 90 2.14 -11.29 -8.84
C GLU A 90 1.72 -10.57 -10.13
N LYS A 91 1.67 -11.30 -11.26
CA LYS A 91 1.20 -10.75 -12.55
C LYS A 91 -0.28 -10.35 -12.57
N HIS A 92 -1.06 -10.79 -11.59
CA HIS A 92 -2.50 -10.55 -11.51
C HIS A 92 -2.87 -9.31 -10.71
N ILE A 93 -1.92 -8.62 -10.09
CA ILE A 93 -2.12 -7.31 -9.49
C ILE A 93 -2.00 -6.25 -10.59
N GLN A 94 -3.06 -5.49 -10.83
CA GLN A 94 -3.12 -4.46 -11.88
C GLN A 94 -2.78 -3.07 -11.36
N THR A 95 -3.28 -2.75 -10.17
CA THR A 95 -3.10 -1.44 -9.55
C THR A 95 -2.88 -1.64 -8.05
N VAL A 96 -1.94 -0.91 -7.48
CA VAL A 96 -1.72 -0.79 -6.03
C VAL A 96 -1.98 0.65 -5.62
N TYR A 97 -2.78 0.85 -4.60
CA TYR A 97 -3.00 2.13 -3.94
C TYR A 97 -2.40 2.10 -2.54
N THR A 98 -1.73 3.17 -2.14
CA THR A 98 -1.23 3.38 -0.78
C THR A 98 -1.67 4.73 -0.25
N GLU A 99 -2.04 4.82 1.03
CA GLU A 99 -2.46 6.13 1.55
C GLU A 99 -1.30 7.13 1.62
N ARG A 100 -0.09 6.64 1.90
CA ARG A 100 1.16 7.39 1.80
C ARG A 100 1.94 6.97 0.58
N GLU A 101 2.75 7.85 0.02
CA GLU A 101 3.72 7.50 -1.01
C GLU A 101 4.60 6.30 -0.55
N PRO A 102 4.86 5.31 -1.43
CA PRO A 102 5.70 4.17 -1.08
C PRO A 102 7.08 4.59 -0.57
N CYS A 103 7.48 4.04 0.58
CA CYS A 103 8.75 4.36 1.24
C CYS A 103 9.97 4.22 0.31
N GLN A 104 10.83 5.26 0.23
CA GLN A 104 11.98 5.34 -0.68
C GLN A 104 13.33 4.93 -0.04
N LEU A 105 13.41 5.02 1.29
CA LEU A 105 14.53 4.57 2.15
C LEU A 105 14.16 3.24 2.83
N SER A 106 14.75 2.90 3.97
CA SER A 106 14.49 1.59 4.59
C SER A 106 13.17 1.57 5.39
N PRO A 107 12.25 0.61 5.14
CA PRO A 107 12.26 -0.38 4.05
C PRO A 107 11.78 0.21 2.71
N LYS A 108 12.50 -0.11 1.63
CA LYS A 108 12.29 0.46 0.28
C LYS A 108 11.07 -0.18 -0.37
N CYS A 109 9.87 0.35 -0.13
CA CYS A 109 8.62 -0.23 -0.62
C CYS A 109 8.44 0.05 -2.11
N ASP A 110 8.92 1.20 -2.58
CA ASP A 110 9.03 1.57 -3.98
C ASP A 110 9.81 0.52 -4.81
N GLN A 111 11.01 0.15 -4.36
CA GLN A 111 11.86 -0.86 -5.00
C GLN A 111 11.32 -2.26 -4.80
N TRP A 112 10.63 -2.52 -3.68
CA TRP A 112 10.03 -3.82 -3.43
C TRP A 112 8.89 -4.10 -4.43
N LEU A 113 8.03 -3.12 -4.70
CA LEU A 113 6.99 -3.22 -5.71
C LEU A 113 7.58 -3.39 -7.12
N ASP A 114 8.65 -2.66 -7.44
CA ASP A 114 9.38 -2.81 -8.70
C ASP A 114 9.88 -4.26 -8.92
N ILE A 115 10.65 -4.77 -7.95
CA ILE A 115 11.26 -6.10 -8.03
C ILE A 115 10.23 -7.20 -8.17
N HIS A 116 9.21 -7.17 -7.32
CA HIS A 116 8.34 -8.33 -7.10
C HIS A 116 7.06 -8.28 -7.93
N PHE A 117 6.62 -7.11 -8.38
CA PHE A 117 5.39 -6.97 -9.15
C PHE A 117 5.62 -6.36 -10.53
N LYS A 118 6.24 -5.17 -10.63
CA LYS A 118 6.44 -4.49 -11.94
C LYS A 118 7.28 -5.32 -12.91
N SER A 119 8.29 -6.03 -12.40
CA SER A 119 9.11 -6.94 -13.22
C SER A 119 8.31 -8.09 -13.87
N LYS A 120 7.16 -8.46 -13.29
CA LYS A 120 6.26 -9.52 -13.77
C LYS A 120 5.01 -8.98 -14.45
N ASN A 121 4.61 -7.75 -14.13
CA ASN A 121 3.55 -6.99 -14.77
C ASN A 121 4.05 -5.57 -15.09
N PRO A 122 4.64 -5.36 -16.29
CA PRO A 122 5.11 -4.03 -16.71
C PRO A 122 4.00 -2.97 -16.78
N ALA A 123 2.73 -3.37 -16.85
CA ALA A 123 1.58 -2.47 -16.85
C ALA A 123 1.08 -2.11 -15.43
N LEU A 124 1.71 -2.62 -14.37
CA LEU A 124 1.33 -2.31 -12.99
C LEU A 124 1.33 -0.80 -12.74
N GLU A 125 0.20 -0.29 -12.26
CA GLU A 125 0.03 1.08 -11.79
C GLU A 125 0.20 1.15 -10.27
N VAL A 126 0.81 2.23 -9.79
CA VAL A 126 0.91 2.52 -8.35
C VAL A 126 0.38 3.92 -8.11
N GLU A 127 -0.59 4.03 -7.23
CA GLU A 127 -1.24 5.26 -6.83
C GLU A 127 -0.95 5.53 -5.35
N TYR A 128 -0.86 6.80 -4.98
CA TYR A 128 -0.82 7.20 -3.58
C TYR A 128 -1.63 8.46 -3.31
N ALA A 129 -2.03 8.69 -2.06
CA ALA A 129 -2.84 9.86 -1.70
C ALA A 129 -2.05 11.01 -1.06
N ASN A 130 -1.13 10.68 -0.15
CA ASN A 130 -0.43 11.66 0.68
C ASN A 130 1.06 11.56 0.44
N ASP A 131 1.72 12.69 0.18
CA ASP A 131 3.18 12.75 0.03
C ASP A 131 3.85 12.26 1.31
N TYR A 132 4.95 11.52 1.14
CA TYR A 132 5.73 11.01 2.26
C TYR A 132 7.21 10.95 1.91
N ASP A 133 7.94 11.99 2.34
CA ASP A 133 9.38 12.08 2.14
C ASP A 133 10.12 11.48 3.36
N GLN A 134 10.72 10.30 3.19
CA GLN A 134 11.50 9.67 4.25
C GLN A 134 12.84 10.37 4.54
N SER A 135 13.30 11.25 3.67
CA SER A 135 14.50 12.07 3.90
C SER A 135 14.24 13.14 4.95
N ASP A 136 13.03 13.69 5.00
CA ASP A 136 12.58 14.58 6.07
C ASP A 136 12.40 13.81 7.39
N LYS A 137 13.13 14.25 8.41
CA LYS A 137 13.08 13.68 9.78
C LYS A 137 12.13 14.43 10.70
N SER A 138 11.57 15.55 10.24
CA SER A 138 10.64 16.35 11.00
C SER A 138 9.25 15.72 11.03
N TYR A 139 8.37 16.32 11.84
CA TYR A 139 6.95 15.96 11.85
C TYR A 139 6.24 16.35 10.53
N ALA A 140 6.82 17.22 9.71
CA ALA A 140 6.20 17.70 8.47
C ALA A 140 6.05 16.62 7.41
N ARG A 141 6.96 15.64 7.35
CA ARG A 141 6.95 14.51 6.40
C ARG A 141 5.64 13.73 6.27
N ASP A 142 4.79 13.79 7.29
CA ASP A 142 3.55 13.02 7.40
C ASP A 142 2.33 13.95 7.60
N LYS A 143 2.49 15.24 7.32
CA LYS A 143 1.44 16.24 7.56
C LYS A 143 0.18 15.96 6.74
N GLU A 144 0.33 15.67 5.45
CA GLU A 144 -0.81 15.41 4.57
C GLU A 144 -1.65 14.24 5.07
N HIS A 145 -1.01 13.11 5.41
CA HIS A 145 -1.71 11.94 5.91
C HIS A 145 -2.44 12.21 7.22
N ARG A 146 -1.83 12.96 8.15
CA ARG A 146 -2.50 13.31 9.41
C ARG A 146 -3.69 14.23 9.23
N ASP A 147 -3.57 15.22 8.33
CA ASP A 147 -4.69 16.10 7.99
C ASP A 147 -5.82 15.28 7.35
N TYR A 148 -5.48 14.41 6.39
CA TYR A 148 -6.42 13.47 5.79
C TYR A 148 -7.12 12.59 6.85
N MET A 149 -6.38 12.01 7.80
CA MET A 149 -6.94 11.17 8.85
C MET A 149 -7.91 11.92 9.78
N ARG A 150 -7.56 13.16 10.14
CA ARG A 150 -8.44 14.02 10.94
C ARG A 150 -9.75 14.27 10.20
N ASP A 151 -9.65 14.65 8.93
CA ASP A 151 -10.81 15.05 8.13
C ASP A 151 -11.69 13.82 7.79
N LEU A 152 -11.07 12.67 7.48
CA LEU A 152 -11.73 11.38 7.28
C LEU A 152 -12.54 10.97 8.52
N LYS A 153 -11.94 11.05 9.71
CA LYS A 153 -12.61 10.72 10.97
C LYS A 153 -13.83 11.60 11.19
N GLN A 154 -13.70 12.91 10.97
CA GLN A 154 -14.82 13.84 11.10
C GLN A 154 -15.95 13.50 10.12
N ARG A 155 -15.61 13.21 8.86
CA ARG A 155 -16.57 12.80 7.83
C ARG A 155 -17.35 11.55 8.24
N HIS A 156 -16.64 10.50 8.62
CA HIS A 156 -17.24 9.23 9.03
C HIS A 156 -18.14 9.38 10.27
N GLN A 157 -17.77 10.24 11.21
CA GLN A 157 -18.59 10.54 12.40
C GLN A 157 -19.87 11.30 12.04
N GLN A 158 -19.80 12.23 11.08
CA GLN A 158 -20.96 13.00 10.62
C GLN A 158 -21.92 12.16 9.77
N GLN A 159 -21.38 11.26 8.94
CA GLN A 159 -22.16 10.46 7.99
C GLN A 159 -22.66 9.14 8.59
N GLY A 160 -21.97 8.59 9.59
CA GLY A 160 -22.32 7.30 10.21
C GLY A 160 -21.95 6.07 9.37
N HIS A 161 -21.25 6.27 8.26
CA HIS A 161 -20.76 5.22 7.35
C HIS A 161 -19.46 5.70 6.67
N PRO A 162 -18.68 4.80 6.05
CA PRO A 162 -17.53 5.18 5.22
C PRO A 162 -17.94 5.94 3.96
#